data_AF-A0A1F5HYK8-F1
#
_entry.id   AF-A0A1F5HYK8-F1
#
_cell.length_a   1.000
_cell.length_b   1.000
_cell.length_c   1.000
_cell.angle_alpha   90.00
_cell.angle_beta   90.00
_cell.angle_gamma   90.00
#
_symmetry.space_group_name_H-M   'P 1'
#
loop_
_entity.id
_entity.type
_entity.pdbx_description
1 polymer ?
#
loop_
_entity_poly.entity_id
_entity_poly.type
_entity_poly.pdbx_seq_one_letter_code
_entity_poly.pdbx_strand_id
1 'polypeptide(L)' 'MPIDGSVGSFLQVDAGFLTKAFLVLFLIFYSVFALILFRQIQIMNKKLPTALSPILRFVGIVHLGVALAITFFVVGSF' A
#
# COMPACT_ATOMS: atom_id res chain seq x y z
N MET A 1 -33.10 35.02 -7.13
CA MET A 1 -32.11 34.28 -7.94
C MET A 1 -31.65 33.09 -7.13
N PRO A 2 -31.82 31.84 -7.61
CA PRO A 2 -31.37 30.67 -6.86
C PRO A 2 -29.84 30.56 -6.98
N ILE A 3 -29.15 30.58 -5.83
CA ILE A 3 -27.70 30.35 -5.70
C ILE A 3 -27.44 28.94 -5.12
N ASP A 4 -28.46 28.09 -5.06
CA ASP A 4 -28.42 26.81 -4.33
C ASP A 4 -27.81 25.66 -5.15
N GLY A 5 -27.37 25.92 -6.39
CA GLY A 5 -26.89 24.88 -7.31
C GLY A 5 -25.39 24.58 -7.28
N SER A 6 -24.55 25.41 -6.66
CA SER A 6 -23.08 25.26 -6.75
C SER A 6 -22.41 24.69 -5.50
N VAL A 7 -23.02 24.85 -4.32
CA VAL A 7 -22.43 24.39 -3.04
C VAL A 7 -22.74 22.91 -2.78
N GLY A 8 -23.87 22.38 -3.28
CA GLY A 8 -24.24 20.97 -3.15
C GLY A 8 -23.41 20.02 -4.01
N SER A 9 -22.85 20.51 -5.12
CA SER A 9 -22.11 19.70 -6.09
C SER A 9 -20.73 19.25 -5.58
N PHE A 10 -20.10 20.03 -4.69
CA PHE A 10 -18.84 19.65 -4.03
C PHE A 10 -19.02 18.59 -2.92
N LEU A 11 -20.24 18.43 -2.41
CA LEU A 11 -20.59 17.42 -1.40
C LEU A 11 -21.21 16.15 -1.99
N GLN A 12 -21.46 16.10 -3.30
CA GLN A 12 -21.76 14.85 -4.02
C GLN A 12 -20.49 14.04 -4.29
N VAL A 13 -19.61 13.91 -3.29
CA VAL A 13 -18.56 12.90 -3.33
C VAL A 13 -19.27 11.56 -3.15
N ASP A 14 -19.45 10.84 -4.26
CA ASP A 14 -20.03 9.51 -4.25
C ASP A 14 -19.25 8.63 -3.26
N ALA A 15 -19.95 7.97 -2.34
CA ALA A 15 -19.33 7.13 -1.33
C ALA A 15 -18.42 6.07 -1.97
N GLY A 16 -18.78 5.60 -3.17
CA GLY A 16 -17.95 4.70 -3.97
C GLY A 16 -16.58 5.29 -4.37
N PHE A 17 -16.50 6.58 -4.67
CA PHE A 17 -15.23 7.24 -4.98
C PHE A 17 -14.36 7.38 -3.73
N LEU A 18 -14.95 7.78 -2.60
CA LEU A 18 -14.24 7.92 -1.33
C LEU A 18 -13.63 6.58 -0.87
N THR A 19 -14.39 5.48 -0.95
CA THR A 19 -13.90 4.15 -0.58
C THR A 19 -12.75 3.68 -1.46
N LYS A 20 -12.82 3.91 -2.79
CA LYS A 20 -11.72 3.57 -3.71
C LYS A 20 -10.46 4.36 -3.40
N ALA A 21 -10.59 5.67 -3.21
CA ALA A 21 -9.46 6.54 -2.87
C ALA A 21 -8.82 6.15 -1.53
N PHE A 22 -9.63 5.85 -0.50
CA PHE A 22 -9.15 5.40 0.80
C PHE A 22 -8.40 4.06 0.71
N LEU A 23 -8.91 3.11 -0.09
CA LEU A 23 -8.29 1.80 -0.29
C LEU A 23 -6.94 1.91 -1.01
N VAL A 24 -6.84 2.76 -2.04
CA VAL A 24 -5.57 3.04 -2.72
C VAL A 24 -4.56 3.68 -1.77
N LEU A 25 -4.99 4.68 -0.98
CA LEU A 25 -4.15 5.31 0.03
C LEU A 25 -3.60 4.28 1.03
N PHE A 26 -4.45 3.39 1.53
CA PHE A 26 -4.04 2.33 2.45
C PHE A 26 -3.03 1.36 1.81
N LEU A 27 -3.21 0.99 0.54
CA LEU A 27 -2.27 0.12 -0.19
C LEU A 27 -0.90 0.77 -0.39
N ILE A 28 -0.86 2.08 -0.62
CA ILE A 28 0.40 2.82 -0.70
C ILE A 28 1.16 2.72 0.63
N PHE A 29 0.48 2.95 1.75
CA PHE A 29 1.08 2.78 3.08
C PHE A 29 1.55 1.35 3.34
N TYR A 30 0.76 0.36 2.92
CA TYR A 30 1.14 -1.05 3.01
C TYR A 30 2.40 -1.38 2.20
N SER A 31 2.52 -0.86 0.98
CA SER A 31 3.71 -1.00 0.15
C SER A 31 4.96 -0.37 0.79
N VAL A 32 4.82 0.81 1.39
CA VAL A 32 5.90 1.46 2.14
C VAL A 32 6.30 0.61 3.34
N PHE A 33 5.34 0.05 4.08
CA PHE A 33 5.60 -0.83 5.20
C PHE A 33 6.35 -2.10 4.79
N ALA A 34 5.97 -2.72 3.66
CA ALA A 34 6.67 -3.89 3.12
C ALA A 34 8.15 -3.56 2.79
N LEU A 35 8.43 -2.37 2.26
CA LEU A 35 9.80 -1.88 2.00
C LEU A 35 10.59 -1.71 3.32
N ILE A 36 9.96 -1.11 4.33
CA ILE A 36 10.58 -0.95 5.66
C ILE A 36 10.94 -2.33 6.23
N LEU A 37 10.02 -3.30 6.20
CA LEU A 37 10.28 -4.67 6.66
C LEU A 37 11.44 -5.33 5.90
N PHE A 38 11.46 -5.21 4.58
CA PHE A 38 12.56 -5.74 3.77
C PHE A 38 13.92 -5.17 4.21
N ARG A 39 13.98 -3.85 4.49
CA ARG A 39 15.18 -3.20 5.03
C ARG A 39 15.58 -3.77 6.38
N GLN A 40 14.63 -4.00 7.29
CA GLN A 40 14.92 -4.56 8.61
C GLN A 40 15.47 -5.99 8.52
N ILE A 41 14.92 -6.81 7.63
CA ILE A 41 15.43 -8.16 7.36
C ILE A 41 16.88 -8.11 6.89
N GLN A 42 17.24 -7.16 6.02
CA GLN A 42 18.61 -6.99 5.58
C GLN A 42 19.56 -6.56 6.71
N ILE A 43 19.13 -5.63 7.58
CA ILE A 43 19.94 -5.19 8.72
C ILE A 43 20.14 -6.33 9.71
N MET A 44 19.09 -7.10 10.00
CA MET A 44 19.15 -8.25 10.90
C MET A 44 20.14 -9.32 10.38
N ASN A 45 20.07 -9.64 9.09
CA ASN A 45 20.97 -10.62 8.48
C ASN A 45 22.45 -10.19 8.47
N LYS A 46 22.74 -8.88 8.53
CA LYS A 46 24.12 -8.40 8.66
C LYS A 46 24.67 -8.53 10.08
N LYS A 47 23.80 -8.50 11.10
CA LYS A 47 24.20 -8.53 12.52
C LYS A 47 24.20 -9.93 13.13
N LEU A 48 23.30 -10.81 12.66
CA LEU A 48 23.13 -12.16 13.20
C LEU A 48 22.98 -13.17 12.05
N PRO A 49 24.10 -13.71 11.53
CA PRO A 49 24.06 -14.77 10.52
C PRO A 49 23.58 -16.07 11.20
N THR A 50 22.27 -16.25 11.24
CA THR A 50 21.61 -17.47 11.72
C THR A 50 21.23 -18.35 10.54
N ALA A 51 21.03 -19.66 10.75
CA ALA A 51 20.60 -20.58 9.69
C ALA A 51 19.27 -20.17 9.00
N LEU A 52 18.46 -19.33 9.66
CA LEU A 52 17.18 -18.82 9.14
C LEU A 52 17.34 -17.61 8.20
N SER A 53 18.51 -16.96 8.19
CA SER A 53 18.78 -15.75 7.40
C SER A 53 18.48 -15.85 5.89
N PRO A 54 18.77 -16.95 5.17
CA PRO A 54 18.39 -17.09 3.76
C PRO A 54 16.86 -17.20 3.57
N ILE A 55 16.15 -17.89 4.46
CA ILE A 55 14.69 -18.06 4.38
C ILE A 55 13.99 -16.72 4.62
N LEU A 56 14.40 -16.00 5.67
CA LEU A 56 13.87 -14.66 5.98
C LEU A 56 14.05 -13.67 4.83
N ARG A 57 15.18 -13.74 4.13
CA ARG A 57 15.43 -12.94 2.91
C ARG A 57 14.47 -13.27 1.79
N PHE A 58 14.28 -14.56 1.52
CA PHE A 58 13.37 -15.01 0.47
C PHE A 58 11.93 -14.55 0.76
N VAL A 59 11.44 -14.80 1.98
CA VAL A 59 10.10 -14.36 2.40
C VAL A 59 9.97 -12.84 2.32
N GLY A 60 11.00 -12.08 2.71
CA GLY A 60 11.00 -10.62 2.60
C GLY A 60 10.87 -10.10 1.17
N ILE A 61 11.57 -10.72 0.21
CA ILE A 61 11.48 -10.37 -1.22
C ILE A 61 10.09 -10.71 -1.77
N VAL A 62 9.60 -11.92 -1.47
CA VAL A 62 8.27 -12.36 -1.91
C VAL A 62 7.19 -11.44 -1.34
N HIS A 63 7.26 -11.10 -0.05
CA HIS A 63 6.30 -10.20 0.60
C HIS A 63 6.30 -8.81 -0.05
N LEU A 64 7.48 -8.24 -0.33
CA LEU A 64 7.60 -6.97 -1.05
C LEU A 64 6.99 -7.05 -2.46
N GLY A 65 7.28 -8.12 -3.19
CA GLY A 65 6.73 -8.35 -4.53
C GLY A 65 5.20 -8.46 -4.53
N VAL A 66 4.64 -9.20 -3.57
CA VAL A 66 3.19 -9.34 -3.39
C VAL A 66 2.54 -7.99 -3.04
N ALA A 67 3.14 -7.21 -2.13
CA ALA A 67 2.61 -5.90 -1.76
C ALA A 67 2.56 -4.92 -2.95
N LEU A 68 3.62 -4.90 -3.77
CA LEU A 68 3.65 -4.09 -4.99
C LEU A 68 2.67 -4.59 -6.04
N ALA A 69 2.61 -5.91 -6.28
CA ALA A 69 1.69 -6.50 -7.26
C ALA A 69 0.23 -6.18 -6.94
N ILE A 70 -0.17 -6.29 -5.67
CA ILE A 70 -1.52 -5.94 -5.22
C ILE A 70 -1.78 -4.44 -5.41
N THR A 71 -0.78 -3.59 -5.12
CA THR A 71 -0.89 -2.13 -5.32
C THR A 71 -1.12 -1.76 -6.78
N PHE A 72 -0.32 -2.31 -7.70
CA PHE A 72 -0.51 -2.05 -9.13
C PHE A 72 -1.81 -2.66 -9.67
N PHE A 73 -2.19 -3.85 -9.20
CA PHE A 73 -3.43 -4.50 -9.61
C PHE A 73 -4.66 -3.68 -9.22
N VAL A 74 -4.72 -3.23 -7.96
CA VAL A 74 -5.84 -2.44 -7.45
C VAL A 74 -5.89 -1.07 -8.14
N VAL A 75 -4.76 -0.40 -8.32
CA VAL A 75 -4.72 0.89 -9.03
C VAL A 75 -5.11 0.74 -10.51
N GLY A 76 -4.68 -0.32 -11.18
CA GLY A 76 -5.01 -0.58 -12.58
C GLY A 76 -6.41 -1.16 -12.83
N SER A 77 -7.09 -1.63 -11.79
CA SER A 77 -8.45 -2.18 -11.87
C SER A 77 -9.55 -1.10 -11.86
N PHE A 78 -9.20 0.16 -11.58
CA PHE A 78 -10.15 1.26 -11.48
C PHE A 78 -10.16 2.15 -12.73
#